data_AF-A0ABD1Z7E8-F1
#
_entry.id   AF-A0ABD1Z7E8-F1
#
_cell.length_a   1.000
_cell.length_b   1.000
_cell.length_c   1.000
_cell.angle_alpha   90.00
_cell.angle_beta   90.00
_cell.angle_gamma   90.00
#
_symmetry.space_group_name_H-M   'P 1'
#
loop_
_entity.id
_entity.type
_entity.pdbx_description
1 polymer ?
#
loop_
_entity_poly.entity_id
_entity_poly.type
_entity_poly.pdbx_seq_one_letter_code
_entity_poly.pdbx_strand_id
1 'polypeptide(L)'
;MEKGASDCPLPGCFFCVMKESNTVKRRTMVAKFFKELPNQNEQGQVLAISGLWNTAMAHPNDPEFLELGIFECMASLIWKGINNREWLSQDQNIYIPYYAAHVIGSYTMNVEEFAARAVQAGVIAPLLELLRGRLTWVEQRVAKNKLPL
;
A
#
# COMPACT_ATOMS: atom_id res chain seq x y z
N MET A 1 4.15 24.61 28.21
CA MET A 1 5.03 24.23 27.08
C MET A 1 4.44 22.97 26.46
N GLU A 2 3.56 23.13 25.48
CA GLU A 2 3.16 22.04 24.57
C GLU A 2 3.48 22.55 23.17
N LYS A 3 4.47 21.94 22.52
CA LYS A 3 4.80 22.25 21.12
C LYS A 3 3.64 21.74 20.28
N GLY A 4 2.81 22.67 19.80
CA GLY A 4 1.73 22.42 18.85
C GLY A 4 2.24 21.64 17.64
N ALA A 5 1.38 20.73 17.17
CA ALA A 5 1.60 19.81 16.07
C ALA A 5 2.45 20.43 14.95
N SER A 6 3.60 19.82 14.68
CA SER A 6 4.33 20.07 13.44
C SER A 6 3.38 19.84 12.27
N ASP A 7 3.14 20.86 11.45
CA ASP A 7 2.44 20.72 10.18
C ASP A 7 3.01 19.51 9.45
N CYS A 8 2.12 18.63 8.98
CA CYS A 8 2.57 17.48 8.22
C CYS A 8 3.24 18.00 6.95
N PRO A 9 4.50 17.61 6.66
CA PRO A 9 5.22 18.11 5.49
C PRO A 9 4.57 17.67 4.17
N LEU A 10 3.58 16.78 4.23
CA LEU A 10 2.81 16.26 3.10
C LEU A 10 1.30 16.45 3.38
N PRO A 11 0.75 17.65 3.12
CA PRO A 11 -0.69 17.90 3.24
C PRO A 11 -1.48 16.90 2.38
N GLY A 12 -2.41 16.16 3.00
CA GLY A 12 -3.17 15.11 2.32
C GLY A 12 -2.54 13.71 2.34
N CYS A 13 -1.45 13.49 3.09
CA CYS A 13 -0.90 12.15 3.27
C CYS A 13 -1.90 11.20 3.98
N PHE A 14 -1.71 9.89 3.80
CA PHE A 14 -2.52 8.85 4.44
C PHE A 14 -2.76 9.08 5.94
N PHE A 15 -1.73 9.41 6.71
CA PHE A 15 -1.87 9.61 8.17
C PHE A 15 -2.71 10.85 8.52
N CYS A 16 -2.65 11.90 7.71
CA CYS A 16 -3.53 13.06 7.88
C CYS A 16 -4.97 12.72 7.52
N VAL A 17 -5.17 11.97 6.44
CA VAL A 17 -6.50 11.47 6.06
C VAL A 17 -7.09 10.64 7.21
N MET A 18 -6.31 9.74 7.80
CA MET A 18 -6.77 8.89 8.90
C MET A 18 -7.05 9.64 10.22
N LYS A 19 -6.54 10.86 10.39
CA LYS A 19 -6.87 11.74 11.54
C LYS A 19 -8.19 12.50 11.37
N GLU A 20 -8.83 12.44 10.20
CA GLU A 20 -10.13 13.07 9.98
C GLU A 20 -11.20 12.41 10.86
N SER A 21 -11.77 13.20 11.76
CA SER A 21 -12.79 12.78 12.73
C SER A 21 -14.15 12.50 12.08
N ASN A 22 -14.48 13.19 10.98
CA ASN A 22 -15.72 12.95 10.27
C ASN A 22 -15.60 11.71 9.37
N THR A 23 -16.29 10.63 9.73
CA THR A 23 -16.22 9.35 9.02
C THR A 23 -16.59 9.43 7.53
N VAL A 24 -17.62 10.17 7.16
CA VAL A 24 -18.05 10.30 5.75
C VAL A 24 -16.97 11.00 4.93
N LYS A 25 -16.43 12.09 5.48
CA LYS A 25 -15.35 12.84 4.86
C LYS A 25 -14.07 12.02 4.78
N ARG A 26 -13.71 11.31 5.86
CA ARG A 26 -12.56 10.39 5.90
C ARG A 26 -12.66 9.33 4.81
N ARG A 27 -13.79 8.62 4.71
CA ARG A 27 -14.00 7.59 3.68
C ARG A 27 -13.86 8.15 2.26
N THR A 28 -14.41 9.34 2.03
CA THR A 28 -14.27 10.05 0.74
C THR A 28 -12.80 10.36 0.42
N MET A 29 -12.06 10.85 1.42
CA MET A 29 -10.63 11.16 1.28
C MET A 29 -9.78 9.90 1.08
N VAL A 30 -10.09 8.79 1.76
CA VAL A 30 -9.39 7.50 1.58
C VAL A 30 -9.64 6.93 0.18
N ALA A 31 -10.88 6.93 -0.30
CA ALA A 31 -11.19 6.48 -1.67
C ALA A 31 -10.44 7.31 -2.72
N LYS A 32 -10.41 8.64 -2.55
CA LYS A 32 -9.62 9.54 -3.40
C LYS A 32 -8.13 9.20 -3.33
N PHE A 33 -7.60 9.03 -2.13
CA PHE A 33 -6.20 8.66 -1.90
C PHE A 33 -5.82 7.35 -2.62
N PHE A 34 -6.64 6.29 -2.51
CA PHE A 34 -6.39 5.03 -3.21
C PHE A 34 -6.39 5.15 -4.73
N LYS A 35 -7.25 6.01 -5.28
CA LYS A 35 -7.29 6.27 -6.73
C LYS A 35 -6.07 7.06 -7.23
N GLU A 36 -5.57 7.99 -6.43
CA GLU A 36 -4.49 8.90 -6.82
C GLU A 36 -3.09 8.31 -6.55
N LEU A 37 -2.94 7.55 -5.47
CA LEU A 37 -1.65 7.04 -5.00
C LEU A 37 -0.81 6.35 -6.09
N PRO A 38 -1.35 5.45 -6.94
CA PRO A 38 -0.54 4.82 -7.99
C PRO A 38 -0.01 5.81 -9.03
N ASN A 39 -0.71 6.93 -9.27
CA ASN A 39 -0.36 7.90 -10.31
C ASN A 39 0.64 8.95 -9.83
N GLN A 40 0.82 9.09 -8.53
CA GLN A 40 1.77 10.04 -7.94
C GLN A 40 3.21 9.54 -8.03
N ASN A 41 4.17 10.44 -8.21
CA ASN A 41 5.62 10.17 -8.10
C ASN A 41 6.23 10.93 -6.92
N GLU A 42 5.40 11.26 -5.93
CA GLU A 42 5.79 12.03 -4.76
C GLU A 42 6.68 11.22 -3.83
N GLN A 43 7.58 11.89 -3.13
CA GLN A 43 8.41 11.24 -2.11
C GLN A 43 7.55 10.78 -0.92
N GLY A 44 7.90 9.63 -0.34
CA GLY A 44 7.26 9.14 0.89
C GLY A 44 6.04 8.23 0.69
N GLN A 45 5.70 7.85 -0.55
CA GLN A 45 4.64 6.86 -0.83
C GLN A 45 4.82 5.55 -0.05
N VAL A 46 6.07 5.10 0.12
CA VAL A 46 6.41 3.90 0.90
C VAL A 46 5.87 3.96 2.32
N LEU A 47 5.85 5.15 2.96
CA LEU A 47 5.43 5.29 4.34
C LEU A 47 3.92 5.09 4.46
N ALA A 48 3.14 5.68 3.55
CA ALA A 48 1.70 5.47 3.50
C ALA A 48 1.35 3.99 3.31
N ILE A 49 2.05 3.30 2.42
CA ILE A 49 1.78 1.89 2.11
C ILE A 49 2.23 0.98 3.27
N SER A 50 3.31 1.32 3.96
CA SER A 50 3.70 0.62 5.20
C SER A 50 2.64 0.80 6.30
N GLY A 51 2.04 1.99 6.41
CA GLY A 51 0.93 2.26 7.34
C GLY A 51 -0.33 1.47 7.00
N LEU A 52 -0.66 1.36 5.71
CA LEU A 52 -1.73 0.49 5.22
C LEU A 52 -1.49 -0.97 5.57
N TRP A 53 -0.26 -1.47 5.38
CA TRP A 53 0.09 -2.83 5.75
C TRP A 53 -0.06 -3.08 7.25
N ASN A 54 0.44 -2.18 8.10
CA ASN A 54 0.25 -2.29 9.55
C ASN A 54 -1.24 -2.31 9.94
N THR A 55 -2.07 -1.49 9.27
CA THR A 55 -3.51 -1.46 9.51
C THR A 55 -4.18 -2.77 9.08
N ALA A 56 -3.82 -3.30 7.90
CA ALA A 56 -4.32 -4.57 7.39
C ALA A 56 -3.91 -5.75 8.30
N MET A 57 -2.71 -5.71 8.89
CA MET A 57 -2.28 -6.72 9.87
C MET A 57 -3.05 -6.62 11.19
N ALA A 58 -3.35 -5.40 11.65
CA ALA A 58 -4.08 -5.19 12.89
C ALA A 58 -5.58 -5.54 12.76
N HIS A 59 -6.15 -5.28 11.59
CA HIS A 59 -7.59 -5.42 11.31
C HIS A 59 -7.84 -6.17 9.98
N PRO A 60 -7.38 -7.42 9.84
CA PRO A 60 -7.45 -8.16 8.56
C PRO A 60 -8.88 -8.51 8.13
N ASN A 61 -9.84 -8.44 9.04
CA ASN A 61 -11.24 -8.76 8.79
C ASN A 61 -12.13 -7.50 8.64
N ASP A 62 -11.56 -6.30 8.67
CA ASP A 62 -12.29 -5.04 8.49
C ASP A 62 -12.45 -4.71 6.98
N PRO A 63 -13.68 -4.62 6.46
CA PRO A 63 -13.92 -4.37 5.04
C PRO A 63 -13.77 -2.89 4.63
N GLU A 64 -13.57 -1.94 5.56
CA GLU A 64 -13.61 -0.49 5.28
C GLU A 64 -12.74 -0.14 4.06
N PHE A 65 -11.49 -0.58 4.02
CA PHE A 65 -10.58 -0.27 2.92
C PHE A 65 -10.86 -1.06 1.63
N LEU A 66 -11.46 -2.25 1.75
CA LEU A 66 -11.87 -3.04 0.59
C LEU A 66 -12.98 -2.32 -0.18
N GLU A 67 -13.97 -1.77 0.53
CA GLU A 67 -15.05 -0.96 -0.05
C GLU A 67 -14.56 0.32 -0.73
N LEU A 68 -13.38 0.81 -0.33
CA LEU A 68 -12.82 2.06 -0.84
C LEU A 68 -11.80 1.84 -1.98
N GLY A 69 -11.54 0.59 -2.36
CA GLY A 69 -10.71 0.25 -3.53
C GLY A 69 -9.23 -0.02 -3.24
N ILE A 70 -8.92 -0.57 -2.06
CA ILE A 70 -7.52 -0.87 -1.71
C ILE A 70 -6.89 -1.93 -2.62
N PHE A 71 -7.65 -2.91 -3.11
CA PHE A 71 -7.10 -3.98 -3.96
C PHE A 71 -6.67 -3.44 -5.33
N GLU A 72 -7.49 -2.61 -5.96
CA GLU A 72 -7.19 -1.93 -7.22
C GLU A 72 -5.97 -1.03 -7.06
N CYS A 73 -5.88 -0.32 -5.94
CA CYS A 73 -4.73 0.51 -5.59
C CYS A 73 -3.45 -0.32 -5.48
N MET A 74 -3.46 -1.40 -4.70
CA MET A 74 -2.29 -2.26 -4.50
C MET A 74 -1.87 -2.98 -5.79
N ALA A 75 -2.82 -3.49 -6.58
CA ALA A 75 -2.56 -4.08 -7.89
C ALA A 75 -1.87 -3.08 -8.84
N SER A 76 -2.36 -1.84 -8.87
CA SER A 76 -1.79 -0.77 -9.69
C SER A 76 -0.37 -0.41 -9.26
N LEU A 77 -0.10 -0.36 -7.96
CA LEU A 77 1.25 -0.09 -7.43
C LEU A 77 2.24 -1.21 -7.76
N ILE A 78 1.82 -2.47 -7.71
CA ILE A 78 2.64 -3.60 -8.14
C ILE A 78 2.96 -3.48 -9.63
N TRP A 79 1.96 -3.22 -10.47
CA TRP A 79 2.17 -3.02 -11.89
C TRP A 79 3.11 -1.85 -12.20
N LYS A 80 2.96 -0.74 -11.49
CA LYS A 80 3.85 0.40 -11.61
C LYS A 80 5.29 0.01 -11.31
N GLY A 81 5.53 -0.74 -10.22
CA GLY A 81 6.86 -1.22 -9.88
C GLY A 81 7.45 -2.17 -10.93
N ILE A 82 6.64 -3.03 -11.53
CA ILE A 82 7.08 -3.95 -12.59
C ILE A 82 7.41 -3.21 -13.89
N ASN A 83 6.58 -2.24 -14.28
CA ASN A 83 6.63 -1.60 -15.60
C ASN A 83 7.45 -0.31 -15.62
N ASN A 84 7.72 0.32 -14.48
CA ASN A 84 8.46 1.57 -14.38
C ASN A 84 9.68 1.43 -13.46
N ARG A 85 10.80 0.99 -14.06
CA ARG A 85 12.07 0.80 -13.35
C ARG A 85 12.66 2.11 -12.82
N GLU A 86 12.45 3.22 -13.52
CA GLU A 86 12.93 4.53 -13.11
C GLU A 86 12.25 4.93 -11.79
N TRP A 87 10.92 4.90 -11.74
CA TRP A 87 10.14 5.16 -10.52
C TRP A 87 10.52 4.20 -9.40
N LEU A 88 10.69 2.90 -9.71
CA LEU A 88 11.05 1.90 -8.70
C LEU A 88 12.43 2.17 -8.06
N SER A 89 13.35 2.74 -8.84
CA SER A 89 14.71 3.05 -8.38
C SER A 89 14.81 4.31 -7.50
N GLN A 90 13.73 5.09 -7.39
CA GLN A 90 13.69 6.31 -6.58
C GLN A 90 13.50 5.99 -5.10
N ASP A 91 14.28 6.65 -4.24
CA ASP A 91 14.20 6.63 -2.78
C ASP A 91 14.04 5.22 -2.17
N GLN A 92 12.82 4.89 -1.74
CA GLN A 92 12.44 3.64 -1.11
C GLN A 92 11.28 2.96 -1.85
N ASN A 93 10.98 3.40 -3.08
CA ASN A 93 9.87 2.87 -3.89
C ASN A 93 10.05 1.39 -4.21
N ILE A 94 11.28 0.89 -4.15
CA ILE A 94 11.60 -0.52 -4.28
C ILE A 94 10.84 -1.44 -3.32
N TYR A 95 10.43 -0.94 -2.14
CA TYR A 95 9.66 -1.72 -1.17
C TYR A 95 8.14 -1.66 -1.40
N ILE A 96 7.67 -0.77 -2.27
CA ILE A 96 6.24 -0.55 -2.48
C ILE A 96 5.53 -1.80 -3.02
N PRO A 97 6.02 -2.49 -4.07
CA PRO A 97 5.37 -3.71 -4.54
C PRO A 97 5.34 -4.83 -3.49
N TYR A 98 6.37 -4.91 -2.65
CA TYR A 98 6.43 -5.84 -1.52
C TYR A 98 5.33 -5.55 -0.49
N TYR A 99 5.21 -4.30 -0.01
CA TYR A 99 4.16 -3.95 0.94
C TYR A 99 2.76 -4.08 0.32
N ALA A 100 2.59 -3.74 -0.95
CA ALA A 100 1.33 -3.89 -1.65
C ALA A 100 0.87 -5.35 -1.73
N ALA A 101 1.79 -6.27 -2.04
CA ALA A 101 1.50 -7.71 -2.01
C ALA A 101 1.11 -8.18 -0.60
N HIS A 102 1.79 -7.68 0.44
CA HIS A 102 1.46 -8.01 1.83
C HIS A 102 0.14 -7.43 2.32
N VAL A 103 -0.26 -6.23 1.89
CA VAL A 103 -1.60 -5.68 2.15
C VAL A 103 -2.66 -6.60 1.56
N ILE A 104 -2.51 -6.99 0.28
CA ILE A 104 -3.44 -7.92 -0.37
C ILE A 104 -3.52 -9.22 0.42
N GLY A 105 -2.36 -9.83 0.72
CA GLY A 105 -2.30 -11.09 1.46
C GLY A 105 -2.92 -11.01 2.86
N SER A 106 -2.77 -9.89 3.56
CA SER A 106 -3.32 -9.73 4.92
C SER A 106 -4.84 -9.80 4.95
N TYR A 107 -5.52 -9.21 3.96
CA TYR A 107 -6.98 -9.25 3.86
C TYR A 107 -7.51 -10.57 3.27
N THR A 108 -6.76 -11.23 2.40
CA THR A 108 -7.26 -12.44 1.70
C THR A 108 -6.95 -13.75 2.41
N MET A 109 -6.12 -13.73 3.47
CA MET A 109 -5.63 -14.94 4.13
C MET A 109 -6.74 -15.74 4.84
N ASN A 110 -7.70 -15.06 5.47
CA ASN A 110 -8.64 -15.69 6.41
C ASN A 110 -10.12 -15.54 6.02
N VAL A 111 -10.43 -14.72 5.02
CA VAL A 111 -11.82 -14.40 4.62
C VAL A 111 -11.99 -14.67 3.13
N GLU A 112 -12.74 -15.71 2.79
CA GLU A 112 -12.94 -16.15 1.40
C GLU A 112 -13.58 -15.06 0.53
N GLU A 113 -14.55 -14.32 1.08
CA GLU A 113 -15.18 -13.20 0.38
C GLU A 113 -14.15 -12.12 -0.01
N PHE A 114 -13.18 -11.84 0.86
CA PHE A 114 -12.15 -10.84 0.59
C PHE A 114 -11.20 -11.34 -0.50
N ALA A 115 -10.88 -12.64 -0.51
CA ALA A 115 -10.12 -13.26 -1.60
C ALA A 115 -10.87 -13.15 -2.94
N ALA A 116 -12.18 -13.45 -2.98
CA ALA A 116 -12.99 -13.32 -4.18
C ALA A 116 -13.02 -11.86 -4.71
N ARG A 117 -13.17 -10.89 -3.81
CA ARG A 117 -13.12 -9.46 -4.16
C ARG A 117 -11.75 -9.04 -4.69
N ALA A 118 -10.66 -9.54 -4.12
CA ALA A 118 -9.31 -9.28 -4.62
C ALA A 118 -9.14 -9.80 -6.05
N VAL A 119 -9.64 -11.01 -6.34
CA VAL A 119 -9.62 -11.57 -7.69
C VAL A 119 -10.39 -10.69 -8.68
N GLN A 120 -11.59 -10.22 -8.31
CA GLN A 120 -12.38 -9.31 -9.13
C GLN A 120 -11.68 -7.96 -9.38
N ALA A 121 -10.94 -7.47 -8.38
CA ALA A 121 -10.10 -6.27 -8.50
C ALA A 121 -8.81 -6.49 -9.33
N GLY A 122 -8.58 -7.70 -9.85
CA GLY A 122 -7.50 -7.99 -10.79
C GLY A 122 -6.13 -8.22 -10.15
N VAL A 123 -6.05 -8.59 -8.86
CA VAL A 123 -4.76 -8.75 -8.17
C VAL A 123 -3.92 -9.94 -8.67
N ILE A 124 -4.53 -10.95 -9.33
CA ILE A 124 -3.84 -12.20 -9.71
C ILE A 124 -2.66 -11.93 -10.65
N ALA A 125 -2.89 -11.20 -11.74
CA ALA A 125 -1.86 -10.96 -12.75
C ALA A 125 -0.59 -10.25 -12.20
N PRO A 126 -0.72 -9.12 -11.46
CA PRO A 126 0.46 -8.46 -10.88
C PRO A 126 1.19 -9.35 -9.86
N LEU A 127 0.46 -10.10 -9.02
CA LEU A 127 1.09 -11.03 -8.06
C LEU A 127 1.82 -12.18 -8.77
N LEU A 128 1.27 -12.70 -9.86
CA LEU A 128 1.92 -13.74 -10.65
C LEU A 128 3.23 -13.26 -11.29
N GLU A 129 3.28 -12.01 -11.76
CA GLU A 129 4.52 -11.41 -12.26
C GLU A 129 5.57 -11.23 -11.17
N LEU A 130 5.17 -10.93 -9.93
CA LEU A 130 6.10 -10.93 -8.80
C LEU A 130 6.70 -12.32 -8.57
N LEU A 131 5.87 -13.37 -8.55
CA LEU A 131 6.30 -14.76 -8.36
C LEU A 131 7.22 -15.26 -9.47
N ARG A 132 7.05 -14.76 -10.71
CA ARG A 132 7.96 -15.02 -11.85
C ARG A 132 9.34 -14.38 -11.68
N GLY A 133 9.55 -13.67 -10.59
CA GLY A 133 10.84 -13.15 -10.20
C GLY A 133 11.18 -11.78 -10.76
N ARG A 134 10.19 -11.07 -11.32
CA ARG A 134 10.37 -9.69 -11.83
C ARG A 134 10.95 -8.74 -10.78
N LEU A 135 10.72 -9.01 -9.49
CA LEU A 135 11.20 -8.23 -8.34
C LEU A 135 11.92 -9.06 -7.26
N THR A 136 12.44 -10.26 -7.58
CA THR A 136 13.13 -11.16 -6.62
C THR A 136 14.27 -10.51 -5.84
N TRP A 137 14.88 -9.47 -6.40
CA TRP A 137 15.97 -8.75 -5.73
C TRP A 137 15.51 -7.96 -4.49
N VAL A 138 14.24 -7.56 -4.42
CA VAL A 138 13.67 -6.84 -3.26
C VAL A 138 13.66 -7.74 -2.04
N GLU A 139 13.16 -8.97 -2.17
CA GLU A 139 13.14 -9.96 -1.09
C GLU A 139 14.54 -10.29 -0.60
N GLN A 140 15.51 -10.41 -1.53
CA GLN A 140 16.92 -10.59 -1.19
C GLN A 140 17.50 -9.39 -0.41
N ARG A 141 17.14 -8.16 -0.76
CA ARG A 141 17.60 -6.95 -0.07
C ARG A 141 16.92 -6.77 1.29
N VAL A 142 15.62 -7.08 1.39
CA VAL A 142 14.90 -7.13 2.68
C VAL A 142 15.52 -8.17 3.60
N ALA A 143 15.83 -9.37 3.09
CA ALA A 143 16.49 -10.42 3.86
C ALA A 143 17.89 -9.98 4.32
N LYS A 144 18.69 -9.36 3.45
CA LYS A 144 20.01 -8.81 3.82
C LYS A 144 19.92 -7.69 4.85
N ASN A 145 18.92 -6.81 4.77
CA ASN A 145 18.72 -5.72 5.74
C ASN A 145 18.08 -6.18 7.06
N LYS A 146 17.49 -7.39 7.11
CA LYS A 146 16.99 -8.03 8.33
C LYS A 146 18.01 -8.94 9.02
N LEU A 147 19.15 -9.22 8.38
CA LEU A 147 20.28 -9.94 8.99
C LEU A 147 21.26 -8.91 9.56
N PRO A 148 21.56 -8.94 10.87
CA PRO A 148 22.70 -8.19 11.39
C PRO A 148 23.96 -8.83 10.80
N LEU A 149 24.79 -8.04 10.12
CA LEU A 149 26.20 -8.40 9.87
C LEU A 149 27.01 -8.14 11.14
#